data_AF-A0AAP5BGA4-F1
#
_entry.id   AF-A0AAP5BGA4-F1
#
_cell.length_a   1.000
_cell.length_b   1.000
_cell.length_c   1.000
_cell.angle_alpha   90.00
_cell.angle_beta   90.00
_cell.angle_gamma   90.00
#
_symmetry.space_group_name_H-M   'P 1'
#
loop_
_entity.id
_entity.type
_entity.pdbx_description
1 polymer ?
#
loop_
_entity_poly.entity_id
_entity_poly.type
_entity_poly.pdbx_seq_one_letter_code
_entity_poly.pdbx_strand_id
1 'polypeptide(L)'
;MSITLTPLNPTIGVEIRGCDLSKRLSDEDFRAVLDAYYRYSMVLIRGQQLSAEAQTAFLRRFGTPKISQRKEFHVPGVPEIGRVGNTKHPDGSPSAFLDRHGNLWHSDTASDAHLDGVTMLYCVKTPNVGGRHAVRQFRERVRDTA
;
A
#
# COMPACT_ATOMS: atom_id res chain seq x y z
N MET A 1 -13.34 -3.86 17.21
CA MET A 1 -14.11 -3.80 15.94
C MET A 1 -14.24 -5.22 15.38
N SER A 2 -15.25 -5.55 14.58
CA SER A 2 -15.30 -6.87 13.91
C SER A 2 -14.82 -6.72 12.47
N ILE A 3 -13.69 -7.35 12.13
CA ILE A 3 -13.19 -7.40 10.74
C ILE A 3 -13.50 -8.75 10.10
N THR A 4 -13.82 -8.71 8.82
CA THR A 4 -13.95 -9.92 8.00
C THR A 4 -12.72 -10.05 7.12
N LEU A 5 -12.15 -11.26 7.10
CA LEU A 5 -10.99 -11.62 6.29
C LEU A 5 -11.44 -12.57 5.17
N THR A 6 -11.30 -12.13 3.92
CA THR A 6 -11.61 -12.96 2.74
C THR A 6 -10.34 -13.15 1.92
N PRO A 7 -9.74 -14.37 1.88
CA PRO A 7 -8.55 -14.62 1.08
C PRO A 7 -8.76 -14.25 -0.40
N LEU A 8 -7.81 -13.54 -1.00
CA LEU A 8 -7.87 -13.16 -2.41
C LEU A 8 -7.47 -14.31 -3.34
N ASN A 9 -6.56 -15.16 -2.88
CA ASN A 9 -6.20 -16.42 -3.50
C ASN A 9 -5.57 -17.36 -2.44
N PRO A 10 -5.24 -18.63 -2.78
CA PRO A 10 -4.74 -19.61 -1.82
C PRO A 10 -3.37 -19.33 -1.19
N THR A 11 -2.57 -18.41 -1.77
CA THR A 11 -1.16 -18.23 -1.39
C THR A 11 -0.82 -16.83 -0.91
N ILE A 12 -1.43 -15.79 -1.46
CA ILE A 12 -1.12 -14.39 -1.15
C ILE A 12 -2.39 -13.54 -1.13
N GLY A 13 -2.44 -12.60 -0.19
CA GLY A 13 -3.46 -11.56 -0.21
C GLY A 13 -4.72 -11.91 0.56
N VAL A 14 -5.21 -10.93 1.31
CA VAL A 14 -6.51 -11.00 1.99
C VAL A 14 -7.24 -9.67 1.83
N GLU A 15 -8.53 -9.74 1.55
CA GLU A 15 -9.44 -8.60 1.64
C GLU A 15 -9.91 -8.43 3.09
N ILE A 16 -9.83 -7.21 3.60
CA ILE A 16 -10.36 -6.82 4.91
C ILE A 16 -11.56 -5.92 4.71
N ARG A 17 -12.67 -6.25 5.39
CA ARG A 17 -13.87 -5.41 5.52
C ARG A 17 -14.19 -5.13 6.99
N GLY A 18 -15.00 -4.10 7.22
CA GLY A 18 -15.41 -3.67 8.57
C GLY A 18 -14.38 -2.80 9.27
N CYS A 19 -13.38 -2.30 8.54
CA CYS A 19 -12.32 -1.42 9.04
C CYS A 19 -12.47 -0.02 8.41
N ASP A 20 -12.36 1.04 9.22
CA ASP A 20 -12.37 2.44 8.78
C ASP A 20 -11.04 3.10 9.16
N LEU A 21 -10.16 3.28 8.16
CA LEU A 21 -8.84 3.86 8.34
C LEU A 21 -8.84 5.39 8.40
N SER A 22 -10.00 6.04 8.19
CA SER A 22 -10.10 7.50 8.33
C SER A 22 -9.95 7.97 9.78
N LYS A 23 -10.05 7.02 10.72
CA LYS A 23 -9.92 7.23 12.17
C LYS A 23 -8.79 6.38 12.73
N ARG A 24 -8.26 6.78 13.89
CA ARG A 24 -7.26 5.98 14.61
C ARG A 24 -7.90 4.67 15.05
N LEU A 25 -7.41 3.55 14.52
CA LEU A 25 -7.75 2.22 15.02
C LEU A 25 -7.27 2.04 16.47
N SER A 26 -8.05 1.29 17.25
CA SER A 26 -7.58 0.76 18.53
C SER A 26 -6.34 -0.11 18.32
N ASP A 27 -5.57 -0.35 19.39
CA ASP A 27 -4.36 -1.16 19.27
C ASP A 27 -4.68 -2.63 18.96
N GLU A 28 -5.79 -3.13 19.46
CA GLU A 28 -6.33 -4.46 19.13
C GLU A 28 -6.69 -4.55 17.64
N ASP A 29 -7.44 -3.57 17.13
CA ASP A 29 -7.86 -3.56 15.71
C ASP A 29 -6.66 -3.41 14.77
N PHE A 30 -5.69 -2.57 15.12
CA PHE A 30 -4.45 -2.45 14.37
C PHE A 30 -3.66 -3.77 14.41
N ARG A 31 -3.59 -4.44 15.57
CA ARG A 31 -2.90 -5.73 15.71
C ARG A 31 -3.50 -6.78 14.79
N ALA A 32 -4.83 -6.83 14.66
CA ALA A 32 -5.52 -7.73 13.75
C ALA A 32 -5.17 -7.47 12.27
N VAL A 33 -5.08 -6.20 11.86
CA VAL A 33 -4.62 -5.84 10.50
C VAL A 33 -3.15 -6.22 10.29
N LEU A 34 -2.30 -5.98 11.29
CA LEU A 34 -0.88 -6.33 11.24
C LEU A 34 -0.67 -7.86 11.15
N ASP A 35 -1.44 -8.65 11.88
CA ASP A 35 -1.42 -10.12 11.78
C ASP A 35 -1.89 -10.62 10.42
N ALA A 36 -2.94 -10.01 9.87
CA ALA A 36 -3.38 -10.29 8.51
C ALA A 36 -2.25 -9.97 7.50
N TYR A 37 -1.56 -8.84 7.66
CA TYR A 37 -0.43 -8.49 6.81
C TYR A 37 0.72 -9.51 6.91
N TYR A 38 1.13 -9.89 8.12
CA TYR A 38 2.19 -10.89 8.29
C TYR A 38 1.82 -12.27 7.76
N ARG A 39 0.55 -12.67 7.89
CA ARG A 39 0.06 -13.97 7.40
C ARG A 39 -0.05 -14.00 5.88
N TYR A 40 -0.65 -12.98 5.27
CA TYR A 40 -1.04 -12.99 3.85
C TYR A 40 -0.12 -12.17 2.94
N SER A 41 0.87 -11.45 3.49
CA SER A 41 1.83 -10.57 2.81
C SER A 41 1.26 -9.39 2.01
N MET A 42 -0.03 -9.42 1.67
CA MET A 42 -0.75 -8.35 1.02
C MET A 42 -2.13 -8.21 1.67
N VAL A 43 -2.55 -6.98 1.93
CA VAL A 43 -3.85 -6.67 2.53
C VAL A 43 -4.56 -5.66 1.64
N LEU A 44 -5.79 -5.99 1.24
CA LEU A 44 -6.67 -5.09 0.51
C LEU A 44 -7.80 -4.63 1.44
N ILE A 45 -7.80 -3.36 1.83
CA ILE A 45 -8.88 -2.78 2.65
C ILE A 45 -9.81 -1.99 1.75
N ARG A 46 -11.06 -2.44 1.61
CA ARG A 46 -12.05 -1.80 0.72
C ARG A 46 -12.87 -0.75 1.45
N GLY A 47 -13.53 0.12 0.68
CA GLY A 47 -14.50 1.10 1.19
C GLY A 47 -13.87 2.30 1.90
N GLN A 48 -12.60 2.61 1.60
CA GLN A 48 -11.86 3.67 2.27
C GLN A 48 -11.99 5.01 1.54
N GLN A 49 -12.28 6.06 2.30
CA GLN A 49 -12.20 7.47 1.87
C GLN A 49 -11.20 8.16 2.79
N LEU A 50 -9.95 8.31 2.33
CA LEU A 50 -8.85 8.79 3.17
C LEU A 50 -8.35 10.14 2.69
N SER A 51 -8.09 11.03 3.64
CA SER A 51 -7.18 12.15 3.42
C SER A 51 -5.74 11.66 3.41
N ALA A 52 -4.82 12.45 2.88
CA ALA A 52 -3.40 12.11 2.88
C ALA A 52 -2.84 12.03 4.31
N GLU A 53 -3.35 12.84 5.23
CA GLU A 53 -3.01 12.82 6.65
C GLU A 53 -3.49 11.54 7.32
N ALA A 54 -4.72 11.09 7.02
CA ALA A 54 -5.24 9.82 7.55
C ALA A 54 -4.43 8.63 7.04
N GLN A 55 -4.11 8.60 5.74
CA GLN A 55 -3.23 7.59 5.17
C GLN A 55 -1.84 7.58 5.84
N THR A 56 -1.25 8.76 6.06
CA THR A 56 0.05 8.91 6.73
C THR A 56 -0.02 8.47 8.19
N ALA A 57 -1.08 8.83 8.91
CA ALA A 57 -1.30 8.44 10.30
C ALA A 57 -1.42 6.92 10.45
N PHE A 58 -2.08 6.25 9.50
CA PHE A 58 -2.15 4.79 9.47
C PHE A 58 -0.80 4.16 9.10
N LEU A 59 -0.08 4.69 8.10
CA LEU A 59 1.25 4.21 7.72
C LEU A 59 2.25 4.31 8.90
N ARG A 60 2.19 5.39 9.68
CA ARG A 60 3.04 5.58 10.87
C ARG A 60 2.88 4.51 11.94
N ARG A 61 1.80 3.74 11.92
CA ARG A 61 1.61 2.58 12.81
C ARG A 61 2.54 1.41 12.47
N PHE A 62 3.06 1.34 11.24
CA PHE A 62 4.02 0.33 10.78
C PHE A 62 5.48 0.76 10.98
N GLY A 63 5.75 2.06 11.10
CA GLY A 63 7.09 2.60 11.27
C GLY A 63 7.21 4.04 10.76
N THR A 64 8.44 4.52 10.59
CA THR A 64 8.70 5.87 10.06
C THR A 64 8.52 5.89 8.54
N PRO A 65 7.61 6.71 7.97
CA PRO A 65 7.47 6.82 6.53
C PRO A 65 8.74 7.35 5.86
N LYS A 66 9.16 6.71 4.77
CA LYS A 66 10.23 7.20 3.91
C LYS A 66 9.71 8.31 3.00
N ILE A 67 10.34 9.48 3.04
CA ILE A 67 9.97 10.61 2.19
C ILE A 67 10.67 10.48 0.84
N SER A 68 9.87 10.42 -0.24
CA SER A 68 10.40 10.37 -1.60
C SER A 68 11.18 11.64 -1.95
N GLN A 69 12.31 11.49 -2.64
CA GLN A 69 13.10 12.63 -3.13
C GLN A 69 12.41 13.42 -4.25
N ARG A 70 11.36 12.86 -4.86
CA ARG A 70 10.57 13.50 -5.92
C ARG A 70 9.50 14.43 -5.32
N LYS A 71 9.95 15.56 -4.79
CA LYS A 71 9.13 16.54 -4.05
C LYS A 71 8.01 17.13 -4.91
N GLU A 72 8.20 17.20 -6.21
CA GLU A 72 7.22 17.71 -7.18
C GLU A 72 5.93 16.86 -7.26
N PHE A 73 5.97 15.61 -6.80
CA PHE A 73 4.81 14.72 -6.76
C PHE A 73 4.22 14.53 -5.37
N HIS A 74 4.72 15.24 -4.35
CA HIS A 74 4.16 15.19 -3.00
C HIS A 74 2.73 15.75 -2.99
N VAL A 75 1.89 15.21 -2.13
CA VAL A 75 0.62 15.85 -1.80
C VAL A 75 0.94 17.14 -1.03
N PRO A 76 0.41 18.31 -1.45
CA PRO A 76 0.65 19.56 -0.75
C PRO A 76 0.32 19.45 0.74
N GLY A 77 1.27 19.83 1.61
CA GLY A 77 1.12 19.75 3.06
C GLY A 77 1.42 18.38 3.68
N VAL A 78 1.60 17.31 2.88
CA VAL A 78 1.84 15.94 3.36
C VAL A 78 3.00 15.29 2.57
N PRO A 79 4.27 15.62 2.90
CA PRO A 79 5.44 15.17 2.14
C PRO A 79 5.67 13.66 2.16
N GLU A 80 5.10 12.94 3.12
CA GLU A 80 5.15 11.48 3.19
C GLU A 80 4.36 10.79 2.08
N ILE A 81 3.43 11.48 1.42
CA ILE A 81 2.58 10.91 0.37
C ILE A 81 3.01 11.43 -1.00
N GLY A 82 3.59 10.54 -1.80
CA GLY A 82 3.85 10.77 -3.22
C GLY A 82 2.70 10.27 -4.10
N ARG A 83 2.36 11.04 -5.14
CA ARG A 83 1.39 10.61 -6.16
C ARG A 83 2.08 9.71 -7.19
N VAL A 84 1.51 8.53 -7.43
CA VAL A 84 1.95 7.60 -8.48
C VAL A 84 0.82 7.43 -9.48
N GLY A 85 1.16 7.52 -10.78
CA GLY A 85 0.19 7.39 -11.86
C GLY A 85 0.56 8.20 -13.09
N ASN A 86 -0.34 8.23 -14.06
CA ASN A 86 -0.17 8.91 -15.35
C ASN A 86 -1.08 10.13 -15.52
N THR A 87 -1.58 10.69 -14.41
CA THR A 87 -2.42 11.89 -14.45
C THR A 87 -1.60 13.15 -14.76
N LYS A 88 -2.28 14.17 -15.29
CA LYS A 88 -1.69 15.44 -15.67
C LYS A 88 -2.45 16.60 -15.03
N HIS A 89 -1.75 17.72 -14.87
CA HIS A 89 -2.35 19.02 -14.57
C HIS A 89 -3.07 19.59 -15.82
N PRO A 90 -3.91 20.63 -15.68
CA PRO A 90 -4.58 21.28 -16.82
C PRO A 90 -3.63 21.80 -17.90
N ASP A 91 -2.41 22.19 -17.52
CA ASP A 91 -1.35 22.64 -18.44
C ASP A 91 -0.63 21.49 -19.18
N GLY A 92 -1.02 20.24 -18.91
CA GLY A 92 -0.46 19.04 -19.53
C GLY A 92 0.79 18.49 -18.86
N SER A 93 1.33 19.14 -17.83
CA SER A 93 2.45 18.65 -17.04
C SER A 93 2.05 17.43 -16.18
N PRO A 94 2.96 16.48 -15.89
CA PRO A 94 2.65 15.33 -15.03
C PRO A 94 2.27 15.76 -13.61
N SER A 95 1.15 15.24 -13.09
CA SER A 95 0.70 15.50 -11.72
C SER A 95 0.96 14.35 -10.74
N ALA A 96 1.56 13.27 -11.24
CA ALA A 96 1.95 12.09 -10.51
C ALA A 96 3.19 11.47 -11.17
N PHE A 97 3.99 10.76 -10.38
CA PHE A 97 5.14 10.02 -10.86
C PHE A 97 4.69 8.77 -11.62
N LEU A 98 5.10 8.65 -12.88
CA LEU A 98 4.92 7.44 -13.66
C LEU A 98 6.25 6.69 -13.73
N ASP A 99 6.43 5.67 -12.89
CA ASP A 99 7.56 4.77 -13.03
C ASP A 99 7.31 3.80 -14.19
N ARG A 100 8.11 3.92 -15.25
CA ARG A 100 8.05 2.97 -16.37
C ARG A 100 8.66 1.61 -16.01
N HIS A 101 9.54 1.54 -15.00
CA HIS A 101 10.09 0.30 -14.47
C HIS A 101 9.15 -0.41 -13.51
N GLY A 102 8.14 0.28 -12.96
CA GLY A 102 7.07 -0.34 -12.17
C GLY A 102 6.27 -1.40 -12.93
N ASN A 103 6.45 -1.49 -14.25
CA ASN A 103 5.86 -2.51 -15.11
C ASN A 103 6.67 -3.83 -15.14
N LEU A 104 7.85 -3.87 -14.51
CA LEU A 104 8.65 -5.08 -14.32
C LEU A 104 8.42 -5.68 -12.93
N TRP A 105 8.69 -6.96 -12.75
CA TRP A 105 8.71 -7.56 -11.41
C TRP A 105 9.82 -6.93 -10.58
N HIS A 106 9.46 -6.34 -9.44
CA HIS A 106 10.40 -5.71 -8.52
C HIS A 106 9.89 -5.80 -7.09
N SER A 107 10.78 -5.50 -6.14
CA SER A 107 10.43 -5.06 -4.80
C SER A 107 10.94 -3.63 -4.66
N ASP A 108 10.15 -2.76 -4.04
CA ASP A 108 10.57 -1.39 -3.78
C ASP A 108 11.88 -1.40 -2.98
N THR A 109 12.79 -0.50 -3.34
CA THR A 109 14.04 -0.25 -2.60
C THR A 109 14.97 -1.47 -2.46
N ALA A 110 14.83 -2.50 -3.30
CA ALA A 110 15.67 -3.71 -3.25
C ALA A 110 17.18 -3.44 -3.38
N SER A 111 17.57 -2.28 -3.91
CA SER A 111 18.96 -1.81 -4.02
C SER A 111 19.45 -1.00 -2.81
N ASP A 112 18.57 -0.65 -1.88
CA ASP A 112 18.90 0.24 -0.76
C ASP A 112 19.49 -0.56 0.40
N ALA A 113 20.37 0.09 1.18
CA ALA A 113 20.94 -0.52 2.39
C ALA A 113 19.89 -0.82 3.47
N HIS A 114 18.78 -0.09 3.46
CA HIS A 114 17.64 -0.27 4.33
C HIS A 114 16.39 -0.48 3.48
N LEU A 115 15.84 -1.69 3.56
CA LEU A 115 14.64 -2.09 2.82
C LEU A 115 13.38 -1.52 3.46
N ASP A 116 12.44 -1.14 2.62
CA ASP A 116 11.10 -0.77 3.06
C ASP A 116 10.35 -2.00 3.59
N GLY A 117 9.85 -1.93 4.83
CA GLY A 117 9.11 -3.03 5.46
C GLY A 117 7.67 -3.16 4.97
N VAL A 118 7.07 -2.05 4.50
CA VAL A 118 5.68 -1.99 4.00
C VAL A 118 5.57 -0.89 2.94
N THR A 119 4.98 -1.22 1.79
CA THR A 119 4.48 -0.24 0.82
C THR A 119 2.96 -0.12 0.95
N MET A 120 2.44 1.11 1.00
CA MET A 120 1.01 1.40 1.07
C MET A 120 0.55 2.19 -0.15
N LEU A 121 -0.41 1.63 -0.90
CA LEU A 121 -1.04 2.30 -2.04
C LEU A 121 -2.51 2.61 -1.72
N TYR A 122 -2.93 3.84 -1.99
CA TYR A 122 -4.32 4.28 -1.92
C TYR A 122 -4.80 4.70 -3.30
N CYS A 123 -5.84 4.04 -3.80
CA CYS A 123 -6.37 4.30 -5.14
C CYS A 123 -7.27 5.54 -5.14
N VAL A 124 -6.79 6.63 -5.73
CA VAL A 124 -7.56 7.89 -5.90
C VAL A 124 -8.35 7.89 -7.20
N LYS A 125 -7.77 7.35 -8.28
CA LYS A 125 -8.39 7.28 -9.60
C LYS A 125 -7.94 6.01 -10.31
N THR A 126 -8.89 5.31 -10.92
CA THR A 126 -8.66 4.09 -11.70
C THR A 126 -9.21 4.29 -13.12
N PRO A 127 -8.59 3.68 -14.15
CA PRO A 127 -9.25 3.54 -15.44
C PRO A 127 -10.46 2.61 -15.33
N ASN A 128 -11.37 2.68 -16.31
CA ASN A 128 -12.51 1.76 -16.42
C ASN A 128 -12.08 0.33 -16.80
N VAL A 129 -10.93 0.20 -17.49
CA VAL A 129 -10.33 -1.06 -17.91
C VAL A 129 -8.82 -1.01 -17.69
N GLY A 130 -8.23 -2.09 -17.19
CA GLY A 130 -6.79 -2.16 -16.89
C GLY A 130 -6.44 -1.71 -15.46
N GLY A 131 -5.18 -1.34 -15.22
CA GLY A 131 -4.72 -0.83 -13.91
C GLY A 131 -4.60 -1.88 -12.79
N ARG A 132 -4.48 -3.16 -13.15
CA ARG A 132 -4.31 -4.24 -12.17
C ARG A 132 -2.88 -4.23 -11.61
N HIS A 133 -2.77 -4.36 -10.29
CA HIS A 133 -1.50 -4.62 -9.61
C HIS A 133 -1.37 -6.11 -9.33
N ALA A 134 -0.31 -6.73 -9.85
CA ALA A 134 0.02 -8.13 -9.58
C ALA A 134 1.08 -8.21 -8.49
N VAL A 135 0.87 -9.07 -7.50
CA VAL A 135 1.81 -9.28 -6.39
C VAL A 135 2.18 -10.74 -6.31
N ARG A 136 3.46 -11.03 -6.09
CA ARG A 136 4.01 -12.37 -5.91
C ARG A 136 4.70 -12.46 -4.56
N GLN A 137 4.44 -13.54 -3.83
CA GLN A 137 5.11 -13.84 -2.57
C GLN A 137 6.32 -14.74 -2.85
N PHE A 138 7.47 -14.38 -2.28
CA PHE A 138 8.72 -15.17 -2.35
C PHE A 138 9.01 -15.88 -1.02
N ARG A 139 7.97 -16.35 -0.33
CA ARG A 139 8.17 -17.24 0.81
C ARG A 139 8.40 -18.64 0.28
N GLU A 140 9.56 -19.21 0.54
CA GLU A 140 9.65 -20.66 0.58
C GLU A 140 8.74 -21.11 1.73
N ARG A 141 7.72 -21.92 1.43
CA ARG A 141 7.31 -22.87 2.47
C ARG A 141 8.54 -23.72 2.65
N VAL A 142 9.25 -23.56 3.76
CA VAL A 142 9.99 -24.68 4.32
C VAL A 142 8.94 -25.76 4.47
N ARG A 143 8.89 -26.68 3.51
CA ARG A 143 8.12 -27.90 3.69
C ARG A 143 8.85 -28.57 4.83
N ASP A 144 8.18 -28.76 5.96
CA ASP A 144 8.64 -29.74 6.93
C ASP A 144 8.73 -31.07 6.17
N THR A 145 9.92 -31.38 5.70
CA THR A 145 10.32 -32.74 5.32
C THR A 145 10.87 -33.37 6.58
N ALA A 146 9.97 -33.82 7.46
CA ALA A 146 10.13 -34.91 8.41
C ALA A 146 8.77 -35.18 9.08
#